data_AF-A0A2E2PZ64-F1
#
_entry.id   AF-A0A2E2PZ64-F1
#
_cell.length_a   1.000
_cell.length_b   1.000
_cell.length_c   1.000
_cell.angle_alpha   90.00
_cell.angle_beta   90.00
_cell.angle_gamma   90.00
#
_symmetry.space_group_name_H-M   'P 1'
#
loop_
_entity.id
_entity.type
_entity.pdbx_description
1 polymer ?
#
loop_
_entity_poly.entity_id
_entity_poly.type
_entity_poly.pdbx_seq_one_letter_code
_entity_poly.pdbx_strand_id
1 'polypeptide(L)'
;MTGHRDGVHRDPIDPLPGRGDRRERTARAAVLEHAAGEHRRHFPTLLHVGAPLGRATVVPAEHGGDHALRTDVLGALLWRRRHEAPLVWLTRGGSLAWQDADAAWFAAWRAARGEVDVPSRVLVVTRHGWHDPSTGETRTWKRIRDRRRSR
;
A
#
# COMPACT_ATOMS: atom_id res chain seq x y z
N MET A 1 -24.82 28.39 -33.44
CA MET A 1 -26.01 27.89 -32.70
C MET A 1 -25.78 26.43 -32.37
N THR A 2 -25.73 26.11 -31.07
CA THR A 2 -26.09 24.82 -30.43
C THR A 2 -25.39 23.53 -30.92
N GLY A 3 -24.74 22.71 -30.10
CA GLY A 3 -24.66 22.66 -28.65
C GLY A 3 -23.75 21.51 -28.23
N HIS A 4 -22.90 21.81 -27.25
CA HIS A 4 -22.12 20.89 -26.44
C HIS A 4 -23.04 19.83 -25.81
N ARG A 5 -22.78 18.55 -26.04
CA ARG A 5 -23.40 17.46 -25.27
C ARG A 5 -22.41 16.98 -24.23
N ASP A 6 -22.58 17.53 -23.03
CA ASP A 6 -21.96 17.08 -21.79
C ASP A 6 -22.24 15.58 -21.57
N GLY A 7 -21.21 14.77 -21.81
CA GLY A 7 -21.17 13.41 -21.32
C GLY A 7 -21.05 13.47 -19.79
N VAL A 8 -22.12 13.12 -19.10
CA VAL A 8 -22.16 12.97 -17.64
C VAL A 8 -21.08 11.96 -17.23
N HIS A 9 -19.91 12.46 -16.82
CA HIS A 9 -18.90 11.69 -16.13
C HIS A 9 -19.49 11.34 -14.76
N ARG A 10 -20.20 10.21 -14.68
CA ARG A 10 -20.59 9.62 -13.41
C ARG A 10 -19.30 9.40 -12.63
N ASP A 11 -19.10 10.15 -11.55
CA ASP A 11 -18.11 9.77 -10.54
C ASP A 11 -18.45 8.33 -10.12
N PRO A 12 -17.48 7.41 -10.07
CA PRO A 12 -17.76 6.09 -9.55
C PRO A 12 -18.28 6.26 -8.14
N ILE A 13 -19.56 5.90 -7.95
CA ILE A 13 -20.22 5.84 -6.66
C ILE A 13 -19.36 4.91 -5.81
N ASP A 14 -18.59 5.51 -4.90
CA ASP A 14 -17.81 4.79 -3.89
C ASP A 14 -18.81 3.95 -3.08
N PRO A 15 -18.70 2.61 -3.09
CA PRO A 15 -19.68 1.76 -2.41
C PRO A 15 -19.79 2.18 -0.94
N LEU A 16 -21.05 2.23 -0.47
CA LEU A 16 -21.45 2.69 0.86
C LEU A 16 -20.55 2.09 1.96
N PRO A 17 -20.07 2.88 2.94
CA PRO A 17 -19.23 2.39 4.01
C PRO A 17 -20.08 1.65 5.04
N GLY A 18 -20.28 0.35 4.82
CA GLY A 18 -20.89 -0.56 5.79
C GLY A 18 -20.28 -1.95 5.64
N ARG A 19 -19.31 -2.29 6.49
CA ARG A 19 -18.58 -3.59 6.54
C ARG A 19 -17.69 -3.95 5.32
N GLY A 20 -17.00 -2.99 4.68
CA GLY A 20 -15.97 -3.35 3.69
C GLY A 20 -14.95 -4.34 4.28
N ASP A 21 -14.51 -5.35 3.53
CA ASP A 21 -13.55 -6.39 3.96
C ASP A 21 -12.41 -5.82 4.82
N ARG A 22 -12.00 -6.53 5.89
CA ARG A 22 -10.86 -6.13 6.74
C ARG A 22 -9.63 -5.79 5.89
N ARG A 23 -9.41 -6.51 4.79
CA ARG A 23 -8.32 -6.26 3.84
C ARG A 23 -8.43 -4.88 3.19
N GLU A 24 -9.62 -4.53 2.69
CA GLU A 24 -9.89 -3.22 2.09
C GLU A 24 -9.72 -2.08 3.11
N ARG A 25 -10.23 -2.25 4.34
CA ARG A 25 -10.06 -1.25 5.39
C ARG A 25 -8.59 -1.01 5.75
N THR A 26 -7.80 -2.08 5.77
CA THR A 26 -6.35 -2.02 6.05
C THR A 26 -5.60 -1.35 4.90
N ALA A 27 -5.91 -1.71 3.66
CA ALA A 27 -5.31 -1.09 2.47
C ALA A 27 -5.63 0.41 2.40
N ARG A 28 -6.89 0.78 2.64
CA ARG A 28 -7.32 2.19 2.71
C ARG A 28 -6.62 2.96 3.84
N ALA A 29 -6.37 2.31 4.98
CA ALA A 29 -5.65 2.94 6.10
C ALA A 29 -4.19 3.26 5.73
N ALA A 30 -3.51 2.38 4.97
CA ALA A 30 -2.14 2.63 4.49
C ALA A 30 -2.08 3.83 3.53
N VAL A 31 -3.05 3.94 2.60
CA VAL A 31 -3.15 5.09 1.70
C VAL A 31 -3.42 6.37 2.49
N LEU A 32 -4.30 6.33 3.49
CA LEU A 32 -4.64 7.50 4.30
C LEU A 32 -3.44 7.97 5.12
N GLU A 33 -2.73 7.05 5.78
CA GLU A 33 -1.51 7.32 6.53
C GLU A 33 -0.46 7.98 5.63
N HIS A 34 -0.22 7.41 4.45
CA HIS A 34 0.75 7.95 3.52
C HIS A 34 0.35 9.32 2.97
N ALA A 35 -0.91 9.49 2.53
CA ALA A 35 -1.41 10.75 2.00
C ALA A 35 -1.47 11.88 3.05
N ALA A 36 -1.64 11.53 4.33
CA ALA A 36 -1.65 12.50 5.43
C ALA A 36 -0.25 12.84 5.94
N GLY A 37 0.68 11.88 5.93
CA GLY A 37 2.03 12.05 6.47
C GLY A 37 3.07 12.55 5.48
N GLU A 38 2.85 12.37 4.17
CA GLU A 38 3.81 12.76 3.14
C GLU A 38 3.33 13.96 2.31
N HIS A 39 3.97 15.10 2.51
CA HIS A 39 3.63 16.36 1.85
C HIS A 39 4.64 16.76 0.77
N ARG A 40 5.80 16.10 0.70
CA ARG A 40 6.86 16.47 -0.24
C ARG A 40 6.48 16.02 -1.65
N ARG A 41 6.99 16.76 -2.64
CA ARG A 41 6.86 16.37 -4.06
C ARG A 41 7.72 15.16 -4.40
N HIS A 42 8.91 15.12 -3.83
CA HIS A 42 9.86 14.02 -3.93
C HIS A 42 10.14 13.49 -2.53
N PHE A 43 10.00 12.19 -2.36
CA PHE A 43 10.17 11.51 -1.09
C PHE A 43 10.64 10.08 -1.37
N PRO A 44 11.35 9.47 -0.42
CA PRO A 44 11.91 8.17 -0.66
C PRO A 44 10.85 7.08 -0.76
N THR A 45 11.12 6.06 -1.57
CA THR A 45 10.42 4.78 -1.48
C THR A 45 10.73 4.15 -0.12
N LEU A 46 9.69 3.85 0.65
CA LEU A 46 9.81 3.25 1.98
C LEU A 46 9.02 1.95 2.03
N LEU A 47 9.58 0.94 2.68
CA LEU A 47 8.90 -0.30 3.00
C LEU A 47 8.46 -0.28 4.46
N HIS A 48 7.20 -0.60 4.69
CA HIS A 48 6.60 -0.64 6.00
C HIS A 48 6.14 -2.07 6.31
N VAL A 49 6.34 -2.53 7.55
CA VAL A 49 5.88 -3.85 8.01
C VAL A 49 5.16 -3.71 9.34
N GLY A 50 3.86 -4.03 9.38
CA GLY A 50 3.03 -3.97 10.59
C GLY A 50 1.57 -3.63 10.30
N ALA A 51 1.02 -2.69 11.06
CA ALA A 51 -0.37 -2.24 10.93
C ALA A 51 -0.43 -0.74 10.57
N PRO A 52 -1.10 -0.37 9.46
CA PRO A 52 -1.30 1.04 9.11
C PRO A 52 -2.07 1.82 10.16
N LEU A 53 -1.72 3.10 10.35
CA LEU A 53 -2.21 3.96 11.45
C LEU A 53 -1.93 3.37 12.85
N GLY A 54 -1.00 2.42 12.93
CA GLY A 54 -0.62 1.71 14.13
C GLY A 54 0.90 1.57 14.19
N ARG A 55 1.40 0.46 14.73
CA ARG A 55 2.83 0.22 14.86
C ARG A 55 3.37 -0.48 13.60
N ALA A 56 4.22 0.21 12.87
CA ALA A 56 4.96 -0.31 11.73
C ALA A 56 6.47 -0.13 11.92
N THR A 57 7.25 -1.06 11.40
CA THR A 57 8.68 -0.82 11.18
C THR A 57 8.85 -0.28 9.77
N VAL A 58 9.60 0.81 9.61
CA VAL A 58 9.83 1.47 8.33
C VAL A 58 11.30 1.34 7.97
N VAL A 59 11.58 0.87 6.76
CA VAL A 59 12.93 0.77 6.22
C VAL A 59 13.00 1.47 4.86
N PRO A 60 14.12 2.14 4.52
CA PRO A 60 14.33 2.64 3.17
C PRO A 60 14.27 1.48 2.17
N ALA A 61 13.47 1.66 1.12
CA ALA A 61 13.39 0.70 0.03
C ALA A 61 14.34 1.05 -1.13
N GLU A 62 14.93 2.24 -1.07
CA GLU A 62 15.86 2.79 -2.05
C GLU A 62 17.27 2.36 -1.69
N HIS A 63 18.06 1.94 -2.67
CA HIS A 63 19.46 1.51 -2.48
C HIS A 63 19.63 0.25 -1.61
N GLY A 64 18.55 -0.45 -1.28
CA GLY A 64 18.57 -1.57 -0.33
C GLY A 64 18.98 -2.89 -0.95
N GLY A 65 20.27 -3.24 -0.85
CA GLY A 65 20.76 -4.62 -0.90
C GLY A 65 20.54 -5.41 -2.20
N ASP A 66 21.12 -6.60 -2.26
CA ASP A 66 20.72 -7.63 -3.23
C ASP A 66 19.41 -8.29 -2.79
N HIS A 67 18.96 -9.30 -3.54
CA HIS A 67 17.74 -10.03 -3.21
C HIS A 67 17.81 -10.71 -1.84
N ALA A 68 18.97 -11.28 -1.47
CA ALA A 68 19.16 -12.00 -0.22
C ALA A 68 18.97 -11.07 0.98
N LEU A 69 19.60 -9.89 0.98
CA LEU A 69 19.44 -8.94 2.07
C LEU A 69 17.99 -8.46 2.24
N ARG A 70 17.26 -8.26 1.13
CA ARG A 70 15.84 -7.88 1.21
C ARG A 70 15.01 -9.00 1.85
N THR A 71 15.27 -10.25 1.47
CA THR A 71 14.60 -11.43 2.02
C THR A 71 14.90 -11.56 3.52
N ASP A 72 16.15 -11.44 3.95
CA ASP A 72 16.54 -11.51 5.36
C ASP A 72 15.87 -10.43 6.21
N VAL A 73 15.88 -9.17 5.73
CA VAL A 73 15.22 -8.05 6.41
C VAL A 73 13.72 -8.32 6.54
N LEU A 74 13.05 -8.73 5.47
CA LEU A 74 11.63 -9.06 5.51
C LEU A 74 11.34 -10.26 6.41
N GLY A 75 12.14 -11.31 6.34
CA GLY A 75 12.02 -12.51 7.17
C GLY A 75 12.10 -12.15 8.66
N ALA A 76 13.09 -11.37 9.06
CA ALA A 76 13.24 -10.90 10.43
C ALA A 76 12.03 -10.04 10.90
N LEU A 77 11.55 -9.12 10.05
CA LEU A 77 10.42 -8.25 10.38
C LEU A 77 9.10 -9.03 10.45
N LEU A 78 8.88 -9.98 9.55
CA LEU A 78 7.72 -10.86 9.54
C LEU A 78 7.74 -11.80 10.74
N TRP A 79 8.86 -12.46 11.02
CA TRP A 79 9.03 -13.36 12.16
C TRP A 79 8.75 -12.67 13.49
N ARG A 80 9.26 -11.45 13.68
CA ARG A 80 9.03 -10.64 14.88
C ARG A 80 7.55 -10.32 15.09
N ARG A 81 6.75 -10.29 14.02
CA ARG A 81 5.32 -9.93 14.03
C ARG A 81 4.41 -11.09 13.64
N ARG A 82 4.89 -12.33 13.69
CA ARG A 82 4.17 -13.52 13.17
C ARG A 82 2.78 -13.75 13.77
N HIS A 83 2.54 -13.23 14.98
CA HIS A 83 1.24 -13.34 15.66
C HIS A 83 0.25 -12.21 15.29
N GLU A 84 0.65 -11.23 14.47
CA GLU A 84 -0.14 -10.03 14.17
C GLU A 84 -0.74 -10.03 12.74
N ALA A 85 -0.38 -11.00 11.89
CA ALA A 85 -0.70 -11.01 10.45
C ALA A 85 -0.32 -9.67 9.75
N PRO A 86 0.98 -9.29 9.77
CA PRO A 86 1.42 -7.95 9.38
C PRO A 86 1.18 -7.68 7.89
N LEU A 87 0.74 -6.45 7.59
CA LEU A 87 0.78 -5.91 6.24
C LEU A 87 2.21 -5.47 5.93
N VAL A 88 2.67 -5.79 4.73
CA VAL A 88 3.85 -5.17 4.11
C VAL A 88 3.34 -4.15 3.10
N TRP A 89 3.78 -2.89 3.17
CA TRP A 89 3.41 -1.93 2.14
C TRP A 89 4.58 -1.04 1.74
N LEU A 90 4.71 -0.82 0.44
CA LEU A 90 5.72 0.02 -0.16
C LEU A 90 5.09 1.37 -0.49
N THR A 91 5.53 2.46 0.15
CA THR A 91 5.08 3.81 -0.19
C THR A 91 6.03 4.46 -1.15
N ARG A 92 5.52 5.02 -2.26
CA ARG A 92 6.32 5.80 -3.22
C ARG A 92 5.53 6.87 -3.94
N GLY A 93 6.26 7.79 -4.56
CA GLY A 93 5.70 8.79 -5.46
C GLY A 93 5.27 8.18 -6.80
N GLY A 94 4.61 9.00 -7.61
CA GLY A 94 4.20 8.64 -8.97
C GLY A 94 2.87 7.87 -9.06
N SER A 95 2.68 7.19 -10.19
CA SER A 95 1.50 6.37 -10.47
C SER A 95 1.63 4.97 -9.86
N LEU A 96 0.53 4.21 -9.79
CA LEU A 96 0.55 2.80 -9.39
C LEU A 96 1.03 1.85 -10.51
N ALA A 97 1.60 2.37 -11.59
CA ALA A 97 2.24 1.52 -12.60
C ALA A 97 3.36 0.72 -11.95
N TRP A 98 3.48 -0.56 -12.32
CA TRP A 98 4.50 -1.47 -11.81
C TRP A 98 5.91 -0.96 -12.08
N GLN A 99 6.79 -1.02 -11.08
CA GLN A 99 8.18 -0.56 -11.17
C GLN A 99 9.15 -1.64 -10.67
N ASP A 100 10.42 -1.52 -11.07
CA ASP A 100 11.47 -2.47 -10.69
C ASP A 100 11.63 -2.61 -9.17
N ALA A 101 11.49 -1.51 -8.43
CA ALA A 101 11.52 -1.53 -6.96
C ALA A 101 10.34 -2.34 -6.38
N ASP A 102 9.15 -2.23 -6.99
CA ASP A 102 7.98 -3.01 -6.58
C ASP A 102 8.25 -4.51 -6.82
N ALA A 103 8.82 -4.85 -7.98
CA ALA A 103 9.17 -6.23 -8.33
C ALA A 103 10.23 -6.83 -7.40
N ALA A 104 11.29 -6.08 -7.10
CA ALA A 104 12.37 -6.53 -6.23
C ALA A 104 11.87 -6.82 -4.81
N TRP A 105 11.07 -5.93 -4.23
CA TRP A 105 10.51 -6.12 -2.89
C TRP A 105 9.39 -7.15 -2.85
N PHE A 106 8.60 -7.28 -3.92
CA PHE A 106 7.60 -8.36 -4.04
C PHE A 106 8.25 -9.74 -4.08
N ALA A 107 9.33 -9.91 -4.85
CA ALA A 107 10.08 -11.16 -4.90
C ALA A 107 10.66 -11.53 -3.52
N ALA A 108 11.28 -10.56 -2.84
CA ALA A 108 11.83 -10.76 -1.49
C ALA A 108 10.74 -11.11 -0.45
N TRP A 109 9.58 -10.43 -0.51
CA TRP A 109 8.45 -10.74 0.37
C TRP A 109 7.91 -12.15 0.13
N ARG A 110 7.84 -12.59 -1.13
CA ARG A 110 7.36 -13.93 -1.47
C ARG A 110 8.28 -15.02 -0.89
N ALA A 111 9.60 -14.84 -1.01
CA ALA A 111 10.59 -15.74 -0.42
C ALA A 111 10.49 -15.75 1.11
N ALA A 112 10.60 -14.59 1.76
CA ALA A 112 10.55 -14.46 3.22
C ALA A 112 9.25 -14.98 3.82
N ARG A 113 8.11 -14.74 3.17
CA ARG A 113 6.81 -15.25 3.64
C ARG A 113 6.76 -16.78 3.60
N GLY A 114 7.34 -17.40 2.57
CA GLY A 114 7.40 -18.86 2.46
C GLY A 114 8.25 -19.49 3.56
N GLU A 115 9.31 -18.82 4.01
CA GLU A 115 10.18 -19.28 5.09
C GLU A 115 9.53 -19.11 6.48
N VAL A 116 8.83 -18.00 6.71
CA VAL A 116 8.25 -17.66 8.01
C VAL A 116 6.88 -18.31 8.25
N ASP A 117 6.20 -18.75 7.19
CA ASP A 117 4.84 -19.31 7.22
C ASP A 117 3.81 -18.44 7.97
N VAL A 118 3.81 -17.13 7.67
CA VAL A 118 2.86 -16.16 8.27
C VAL A 118 1.80 -15.72 7.25
N PRO A 119 0.53 -15.54 7.66
CA PRO A 119 -0.47 -14.88 6.84
C PRO A 119 -0.15 -13.38 6.72
N SER A 120 0.64 -13.03 5.72
CA SER A 120 0.97 -11.64 5.36
C SER A 120 0.42 -11.29 3.97
N ARG A 121 0.24 -9.99 3.72
CA ARG A 121 -0.13 -9.39 2.43
C ARG A 121 0.88 -8.29 2.09
N VAL A 122 1.12 -8.06 0.81
CA VAL A 122 1.96 -6.96 0.30
C VAL A 122 1.15 -5.99 -0.56
N LEU A 123 1.41 -4.69 -0.42
CA LEU A 123 0.78 -3.64 -1.23
C LEU A 123 1.81 -2.62 -1.72
N VAL A 124 1.59 -2.08 -2.92
CA VAL A 124 2.24 -0.85 -3.39
C VAL A 124 1.26 0.30 -3.14
N VAL A 125 1.73 1.38 -2.51
CA VAL A 125 0.90 2.49 -2.03
C VAL A 125 1.46 3.81 -2.54
N THR A 126 0.58 4.62 -3.11
CA THR A 126 0.83 6.04 -3.41
C THR A 126 -0.19 6.88 -2.66
N ARG A 127 -0.01 8.20 -2.63
CA ARG A 127 -1.01 9.12 -2.04
C ARG A 127 -2.40 9.04 -2.68
N HIS A 128 -2.49 8.42 -3.87
CA HIS A 128 -3.70 8.31 -4.67
C HIS A 128 -4.30 6.92 -4.67
N GLY A 129 -3.66 5.91 -4.08
CA GLY A 129 -4.20 4.57 -4.13
C GLY A 129 -3.25 3.45 -3.72
N TRP A 130 -3.72 2.22 -3.88
CA TRP A 130 -2.95 1.02 -3.64
C TRP A 130 -3.10 0.02 -4.78
N HIS A 131 -2.10 -0.83 -4.96
CA HIS A 131 -2.06 -1.98 -5.87
C HIS A 131 -1.60 -3.23 -5.10
N ASP A 132 -2.27 -4.36 -5.30
CA ASP A 132 -1.89 -5.67 -4.77
C ASP A 132 -1.22 -6.50 -5.87
N PRO A 133 0.11 -6.72 -5.79
CA PRO A 133 0.84 -7.47 -6.81
C PRO A 133 0.50 -8.97 -6.86
N SER A 134 -0.12 -9.51 -5.80
CA SER A 134 -0.47 -10.94 -5.72
C SER A 134 -1.78 -11.24 -6.45
N THR A 135 -2.69 -10.26 -6.51
CA THR A 135 -4.03 -10.43 -7.11
C THR A 135 -4.26 -9.55 -8.34
N GLY A 136 -3.43 -8.52 -8.55
CA GLY A 136 -3.64 -7.49 -9.57
C GLY A 136 -4.66 -6.42 -9.17
N GLU A 137 -5.31 -6.57 -8.01
CA GLU A 137 -6.33 -5.62 -7.56
C GLU A 137 -5.73 -4.24 -7.33
N THR A 138 -6.49 -3.21 -7.69
CA THR A 138 -6.06 -1.82 -7.57
C THR A 138 -7.23 -0.96 -7.13
N ARG A 139 -6.96 0.04 -6.31
CA ARG A 139 -7.95 1.08 -5.97
C ARG A 139 -7.31 2.45 -5.91
N THR A 140 -8.02 3.43 -6.46
CA THR A 140 -7.56 4.81 -6.54
C THR A 140 -8.60 5.80 -6.01
N TRP A 141 -8.12 6.96 -5.58
CA TRP A 141 -8.92 8.09 -5.11
C TRP A 141 -8.37 9.39 -5.67
N LYS A 142 -9.27 10.28 -6.14
CA LYS A 142 -8.92 11.68 -6.44
C LYS A 142 -8.38 12.39 -5.18
N ARG A 143 -9.06 12.20 -4.04
CA ARG A 143 -8.65 12.67 -2.72
C ARG A 143 -9.18 11.74 -1.64
N ILE A 144 -8.28 11.06 -0.92
CA ILE A 144 -8.67 10.26 0.24
C ILE A 144 -9.01 11.18 1.42
N ARG A 145 -10.07 10.84 2.16
CA ARG A 145 -10.51 11.59 3.35
C ARG A 145 -10.56 10.68 4.56
N ASP A 146 -10.18 11.21 5.72
CA ASP A 146 -10.43 10.53 6.98
C ASP A 146 -11.91 10.71 7.37
N ARG A 147 -12.69 9.65 7.17
CA ARG A 147 -14.12 9.63 7.53
C ARG A 147 -14.34 9.48 9.03
N ARG A 148 -13.32 9.12 9.82
CA ARG A 148 -13.41 9.00 11.28
C ARG A 148 -13.44 10.37 11.96
N ARG A 149 -12.82 11.38 11.34
CA ARG A 149 -12.79 12.78 11.78
C ARG A 149 -14.00 13.61 11.34
N SER A 150 -14.91 13.06 10.54
CA SER A 150 -16.06 13.80 9.98
C SER A 150 -17.29 13.79 10.92
N ARG A 151 -17.08 13.82 12.24
CA ARG A 151 -18.14 13.94 13.25
C ARG A 151 -17.90 15.15 14.12
#